data_AF-A0A956MWF1-F1
#
_entry.id   AF-A0A956MWF1-F1
#
_cell.length_a   1.000
_cell.length_b   1.000
_cell.length_c   1.000
_cell.angle_alpha   90.00
_cell.angle_beta   90.00
_cell.angle_gamma   90.00
#
_symmetry.space_group_name_H-M   'P 1'
#
loop_
_entity.id
_entity.type
_entity.pdbx_description
1 polymer ?
#
loop_
_entity_poly.entity_id
_entity_poly.type
_entity_poly.pdbx_seq_one_letter_code
_entity_poly.pdbx_strand_id
1 'polypeptide(L)'
;MKINQNGYWGMEISLSNSAVAFGLMVAICAGIYKACEKFQSDLNEETLKAISAWLQNLEMPKDIDNWPKTFVAWFDSVFGTEMFSLKFMFKSALASSLASLFLLVLWLVLRPQESGIVHFTWAHFGYMGGLFLLFNFTPDYLSLMETRLILRFMANTPSTMRHILLLLADCGMTFFIALFIPVFLLGGYGGSYVAYLMASLPLSVIGNAFGIPDIPLQSIFFYTSFFTSIWIWLYSFSGIVVKFLARIKKAFDRIKLWFNIDERPVTFLGHIAILLTVSVFAFLLVRPEFTNGQPDFAYQEVIKQRTLFYERIREKGIYDRLINPSGKGIKHDYTLQEDGTIVHDASTNLYWQQSGSDVAMIYEDTEKYIDKLNVEKYGSYSDWRLPTLEEAMSLMEPEQKNGDLYIDPVFDAKQGWIWTADKNPAGDVWFVNFYFGSCYGFNVFDYGYVRAVRP
;
A
#
# COMPACT_ATOMS: atom_id res chain seq x y z
N MET A 1 16.52 23.08 10.75
CA MET A 1 17.58 22.06 10.54
C MET A 1 18.36 21.93 11.84
N LYS A 2 18.30 20.76 12.48
CA LYS A 2 19.21 20.40 13.57
C LYS A 2 19.79 19.03 13.25
N ILE A 3 21.08 18.87 13.51
CA ILE A 3 21.79 17.59 13.45
C ILE A 3 21.42 16.85 14.74
N ASN A 4 20.88 15.64 14.66
CA ASN A 4 20.65 14.81 15.85
C ASN A 4 21.98 14.26 16.38
N GLN A 5 22.00 13.70 17.60
CA GLN A 5 23.22 13.20 18.25
C GLN A 5 23.96 12.08 17.48
N ASN A 6 23.37 11.56 16.39
CA ASN A 6 23.95 10.53 15.53
C ASN A 6 24.44 11.08 14.17
N GLY A 7 24.47 12.41 13.97
CA GLY A 7 25.07 13.02 12.78
C GLY A 7 24.21 13.01 11.51
N TYR A 8 22.92 12.69 11.60
CA TYR A 8 22.03 12.61 10.43
C TYR A 8 21.21 13.89 10.22
N TRP A 9 21.03 14.26 8.94
CA TRP A 9 20.15 15.32 8.50
C TRP A 9 18.70 14.84 8.50
N GLY A 10 17.97 15.09 9.59
CA GLY A 10 16.52 14.90 9.67
C GLY A 10 15.79 16.21 9.38
N MET A 11 14.83 16.19 8.45
CA MET A 11 13.87 17.28 8.31
C MET A 11 12.75 17.04 9.34
N GLU A 12 12.83 17.65 10.53
CA GLU A 12 11.68 17.73 11.43
C GLU A 12 10.65 18.68 10.81
N ILE A 13 9.73 18.12 10.01
CA ILE A 13 8.51 18.83 9.62
C ILE A 13 7.55 18.70 10.79
N SER A 14 7.57 19.66 11.73
CA SER A 14 6.65 19.70 12.88
C SER A 14 5.26 20.26 12.50
N LEU A 15 4.64 19.74 11.45
CA LEU A 15 3.20 19.89 11.27
C LEU A 15 2.57 18.65 11.89
N SER A 16 1.59 18.81 12.80
CA SER A 16 0.83 17.66 13.27
C SER A 16 0.21 16.96 12.05
N ASN A 17 0.17 15.63 12.02
CA ASN A 17 -0.39 14.88 10.88
C ASN A 17 -1.83 15.34 10.54
N SER A 18 -2.56 15.80 11.56
CA SER A 18 -3.87 16.45 11.43
C SER A 18 -3.83 17.74 10.60
N ALA A 19 -2.80 18.58 10.72
CA ALA A 19 -2.64 19.80 9.93
C ALA A 19 -2.31 19.49 8.46
N VAL A 20 -1.47 18.48 8.21
CA VAL A 20 -1.16 18.06 6.83
C VAL A 20 -2.36 17.37 6.17
N ALA A 21 -3.08 16.50 6.90
CA ALA A 21 -4.32 15.89 6.43
C ALA A 21 -5.40 16.92 6.13
N PHE A 22 -5.55 17.93 6.99
CA PHE A 22 -6.45 19.05 6.76
C PHE A 22 -6.04 19.86 5.52
N GLY A 23 -4.74 20.17 5.36
CA GLY A 23 -4.21 20.84 4.17
C GLY A 23 -4.50 20.08 2.88
N LEU A 24 -4.30 18.76 2.88
CA LEU A 24 -4.66 17.87 1.76
C LEU A 24 -6.15 17.91 1.47
N MET A 25 -7.01 17.77 2.49
CA MET A 25 -8.46 17.85 2.33
C MET A 25 -8.88 19.16 1.68
N VAL A 26 -8.34 20.29 2.14
CA VAL A 26 -8.59 21.62 1.56
C VAL A 26 -8.13 21.68 0.11
N ALA A 27 -6.95 21.15 -0.21
CA ALA A 27 -6.44 21.11 -1.59
C ALA A 27 -7.34 20.28 -2.52
N ILE A 28 -7.83 19.12 -2.08
CA ILE A 28 -8.78 18.29 -2.84
C ILE A 28 -10.08 19.06 -3.06
N CYS A 29 -10.64 19.66 -2.00
CA CYS A 29 -11.89 20.39 -2.09
C CYS A 29 -11.77 21.57 -3.06
N ALA A 30 -10.65 22.30 -3.03
CA ALA A 30 -10.34 23.37 -3.98
C ALA A 30 -10.20 22.83 -5.41
N GLY A 31 -9.54 21.68 -5.59
CA GLY A 31 -9.39 21.02 -6.88
C GLY A 31 -10.73 20.60 -7.49
N ILE A 32 -11.59 19.94 -6.71
CA ILE A 32 -12.96 19.57 -7.12
C ILE A 32 -13.75 20.81 -7.52
N TYR A 33 -13.74 21.85 -6.68
CA TYR A 33 -14.45 23.09 -6.98
C TYR A 33 -13.96 23.71 -8.30
N LYS A 34 -12.64 23.83 -8.48
CA LYS A 34 -12.06 24.45 -9.67
C LYS A 34 -12.32 23.64 -10.94
N ALA A 35 -12.27 22.31 -10.85
CA ALA A 35 -12.62 21.42 -11.96
C ALA A 35 -14.08 21.57 -12.38
N CYS A 36 -15.01 21.59 -11.42
CA CYS A 36 -16.43 21.78 -11.70
C CYS A 36 -16.74 23.19 -12.22
N GLU A 37 -16.11 24.24 -11.69
CA GLU A 37 -16.22 25.61 -12.18
C GLU A 37 -15.73 25.72 -13.64
N LYS A 38 -14.56 25.13 -13.93
CA LYS A 38 -14.01 25.11 -15.29
C LYS A 38 -14.92 24.33 -16.24
N PHE A 39 -15.39 23.16 -15.83
CA PHE A 39 -16.32 22.37 -16.63
C PHE A 39 -17.59 23.17 -16.95
N GLN A 40 -18.16 23.83 -15.96
CA GLN A 40 -19.35 24.64 -16.17
C GLN A 40 -19.12 25.76 -17.17
N SER A 41 -17.95 26.41 -17.13
CA SER A 41 -17.59 27.49 -18.08
C SER A 41 -17.37 27.01 -19.52
N ASP A 42 -17.08 25.72 -19.71
CA ASP A 42 -16.83 25.13 -21.03
C ASP A 42 -18.10 24.58 -21.67
N LEU A 43 -19.21 24.49 -20.92
CA LEU A 43 -20.50 24.04 -21.43
C LEU A 43 -21.31 25.17 -22.07
N ASN A 44 -22.07 24.83 -23.12
CA ASN A 44 -23.02 25.77 -23.71
C ASN A 44 -24.28 25.93 -22.84
N GLU A 45 -25.02 27.03 -23.03
CA GLU A 45 -26.21 27.35 -22.24
C GLU A 45 -27.30 26.27 -22.33
N GLU A 46 -27.46 25.63 -23.49
CA GLU A 46 -28.45 24.57 -23.70
C GLU A 46 -28.15 23.34 -22.83
N THR A 47 -26.89 22.93 -22.78
CA THR A 47 -26.45 21.82 -21.93
C THR A 47 -26.58 22.16 -20.46
N LEU A 48 -26.25 23.39 -20.06
CA LEU A 48 -26.42 23.84 -18.66
C LEU A 48 -27.90 23.81 -18.24
N LYS A 49 -28.80 24.31 -19.10
CA LYS A 49 -30.26 24.22 -18.86
C LYS A 49 -30.73 22.78 -18.74
N ALA A 50 -30.22 21.88 -19.58
CA ALA A 50 -30.53 20.46 -19.51
C ALA A 50 -30.09 19.80 -18.20
N ILE A 51 -28.86 20.03 -17.74
CA ILE A 51 -28.38 19.51 -16.45
C ILE A 51 -29.23 20.08 -15.32
N SER A 52 -29.53 21.38 -15.35
CA SER A 52 -30.33 22.02 -14.31
C SER A 52 -31.75 21.46 -14.24
N ALA A 53 -32.40 21.25 -15.39
CA ALA A 53 -33.72 20.61 -15.46
C ALA A 53 -33.69 19.18 -14.91
N TRP A 54 -32.65 18.42 -15.25
CA TRP A 54 -32.46 17.05 -14.76
C TRP A 54 -32.29 16.98 -13.24
N LEU A 55 -31.48 17.88 -12.66
CA LEU A 55 -31.31 17.97 -11.20
C LEU A 55 -32.62 18.28 -10.49
N GLN A 56 -33.49 19.07 -11.12
CA GLN A 56 -34.74 19.53 -10.54
C GLN A 56 -35.92 18.58 -10.79
N ASN A 57 -35.68 17.47 -11.51
CA ASN A 57 -36.72 16.50 -11.88
C ASN A 57 -37.92 17.17 -12.59
N LEU A 58 -37.65 18.27 -13.31
CA LEU A 58 -38.61 18.91 -14.21
C LEU A 58 -38.76 18.03 -15.44
N GLU A 59 -39.95 17.98 -16.06
CA GLU A 59 -40.19 17.19 -17.28
C GLU A 59 -39.10 17.50 -18.32
N MET A 60 -38.24 16.52 -18.56
CA MET A 60 -37.14 16.62 -19.50
C MET A 60 -37.70 16.57 -20.92
N PRO A 61 -37.19 17.39 -21.87
CA PRO A 61 -37.40 17.12 -23.29
C PRO A 61 -36.95 15.67 -23.60
N LYS A 62 -37.76 14.92 -24.35
CA LYS A 62 -37.51 13.49 -24.68
C LYS A 62 -36.13 13.20 -25.31
N ASP A 63 -35.44 14.24 -25.76
CA ASP A 63 -34.17 14.16 -26.47
C ASP A 63 -32.94 14.28 -25.53
N ILE A 64 -33.14 14.63 -24.25
CA ILE A 64 -32.06 14.97 -23.30
C ILE A 64 -32.06 14.07 -22.05
N ASP A 65 -32.39 12.79 -22.19
CA ASP A 65 -32.34 11.81 -21.08
C ASP A 65 -30.91 11.28 -20.79
N ASN A 66 -29.88 12.07 -21.11
CA ASN A 66 -28.54 11.52 -21.36
C ASN A 66 -27.40 12.31 -20.71
N TRP A 67 -27.44 12.42 -19.38
CA TRP A 67 -26.31 12.92 -18.58
C TRP A 67 -24.94 12.27 -18.95
N PRO A 68 -24.85 11.00 -19.41
CA PRO A 68 -23.59 10.46 -19.89
C PRO A 68 -23.03 11.21 -21.10
N LYS A 69 -23.87 11.71 -22.03
CA LYS A 69 -23.40 12.56 -23.13
C LYS A 69 -22.76 13.84 -22.62
N THR A 70 -23.34 14.46 -21.60
CA THR A 70 -22.81 15.66 -20.97
C THR A 70 -21.47 15.39 -20.30
N PHE A 71 -21.34 14.24 -19.63
CA PHE A 71 -20.08 13.83 -19.04
C PHE A 71 -19.02 13.47 -20.09
N VAL A 72 -19.39 12.87 -21.22
CA VAL A 72 -18.48 12.65 -22.36
C VAL A 72 -17.93 13.98 -22.89
N ALA A 73 -18.79 15.00 -23.03
CA ALA A 73 -18.36 16.32 -23.49
C ALA A 73 -17.34 16.95 -22.52
N TRP A 74 -17.52 16.80 -21.22
CA TRP A 74 -16.53 17.19 -20.22
C TRP A 74 -15.21 16.46 -20.41
N PHE A 75 -15.29 15.14 -20.46
CA PHE A 75 -14.13 14.26 -20.54
C PHE A 75 -13.30 14.60 -21.79
N ASP A 76 -13.97 14.84 -22.91
CA ASP A 76 -13.36 15.23 -24.17
C ASP A 76 -12.78 16.65 -24.11
N SER A 77 -13.34 17.58 -23.32
CA SER A 77 -12.73 18.89 -23.04
C SER A 77 -11.41 18.74 -22.28
N VAL A 78 -11.40 17.89 -21.25
CA VAL A 78 -10.24 17.68 -20.39
C VAL A 78 -9.13 16.95 -21.14
N PHE A 79 -9.40 15.75 -21.65
CA PHE A 79 -8.37 14.87 -22.22
C PHE A 79 -8.21 15.00 -23.73
N GLY A 80 -9.23 15.49 -24.45
CA GLY A 80 -9.26 15.58 -25.90
C GLY A 80 -10.06 14.45 -26.55
N THR A 81 -10.47 14.66 -27.80
CA THR A 81 -11.34 13.72 -28.52
C THR A 81 -10.59 12.52 -29.12
N GLU A 82 -9.29 12.62 -29.36
CA GLU A 82 -8.48 11.58 -29.99
C GLU A 82 -7.68 10.77 -28.95
N MET A 83 -8.09 9.51 -28.73
CA MET A 83 -7.47 8.63 -27.70
C MET A 83 -5.99 8.38 -27.95
N PHE A 84 -5.56 8.26 -29.21
CA PHE A 84 -4.17 7.96 -29.57
C PHE A 84 -3.32 9.21 -29.84
N SER A 85 -3.82 10.40 -29.50
CA SER A 85 -3.05 11.63 -29.69
C SER A 85 -2.01 11.79 -28.58
N LEU A 86 -0.84 12.34 -28.92
CA LEU A 86 0.21 12.68 -27.94
C LEU A 86 -0.31 13.66 -26.86
N LYS A 87 -1.24 14.53 -27.24
CA LYS A 87 -1.89 15.47 -26.30
C LYS A 87 -2.69 14.72 -25.24
N PHE A 88 -3.47 13.72 -25.65
CA PHE A 88 -4.27 12.89 -24.75
C PHE A 88 -3.37 12.06 -23.82
N MET A 89 -2.35 11.40 -24.38
CA MET A 89 -1.36 10.65 -23.60
C MET A 89 -0.67 11.51 -22.54
N PHE A 90 -0.20 12.71 -22.91
CA PHE A 90 0.46 13.64 -21.98
C PHE A 90 -0.47 14.06 -20.84
N LYS A 91 -1.72 14.42 -21.16
CA LYS A 91 -2.72 14.81 -20.15
C LYS A 91 -3.08 13.66 -19.21
N SER A 92 -3.19 12.44 -19.74
CA SER A 92 -3.41 11.22 -18.95
C SER A 92 -2.24 10.97 -17.99
N ALA A 93 -1.00 11.03 -18.48
CA ALA A 93 0.19 10.84 -17.65
C ALA A 93 0.33 11.92 -16.56
N LEU A 94 -0.02 13.17 -16.89
CA LEU A 94 -0.05 14.27 -15.92
C LEU A 94 -1.10 14.02 -14.83
N ALA A 95 -2.32 13.62 -15.20
CA ALA A 95 -3.38 13.31 -14.24
C ALA A 95 -3.00 12.16 -13.30
N SER A 96 -2.48 11.07 -13.87
CA SER A 96 -1.96 9.91 -13.14
C SER A 96 -0.81 10.29 -12.18
N SER A 97 0.12 11.14 -12.63
CA SER A 97 1.23 11.62 -11.79
C SER A 97 0.75 12.43 -10.60
N LEU A 98 -0.22 13.33 -10.82
CA LEU A 98 -0.80 14.14 -9.76
C LEU A 98 -1.59 13.29 -8.77
N ALA A 99 -2.35 12.30 -9.25
CA ALA A 99 -3.07 11.35 -8.41
C ALA A 99 -2.12 10.51 -7.55
N SER A 100 -1.02 10.01 -8.13
CA SER A 100 -0.01 9.24 -7.40
C SER A 100 0.73 10.08 -6.37
N LEU A 101 1.15 11.29 -6.73
CA LEU A 101 1.78 12.21 -5.79
C LEU A 101 0.84 12.53 -4.63
N PHE A 102 -0.44 12.76 -4.92
CA PHE A 102 -1.45 12.99 -3.90
C PHE A 102 -1.59 11.80 -2.94
N LEU A 103 -1.77 10.59 -3.47
CA LEU A 103 -1.90 9.38 -2.66
C LEU A 103 -0.63 9.06 -1.87
N LEU A 104 0.55 9.39 -2.40
CA LEU A 104 1.82 9.30 -1.67
C LEU A 104 1.85 10.23 -0.48
N VAL A 105 1.47 11.51 -0.67
CA VAL A 105 1.43 12.46 0.45
C VAL A 105 0.37 12.01 1.47
N LEU A 106 -0.80 11.54 1.02
CA LEU A 106 -1.81 10.99 1.91
C LEU A 106 -1.28 9.80 2.71
N TRP A 107 -0.62 8.84 2.06
CA TRP A 107 -0.02 7.68 2.71
C TRP A 107 1.01 8.10 3.77
N LEU A 108 1.91 9.04 3.45
CA LEU A 108 2.91 9.57 4.39
C LEU A 108 2.27 10.26 5.60
N VAL A 109 1.17 10.99 5.39
CA VAL A 109 0.42 11.67 6.44
C VAL A 109 -0.30 10.68 7.35
N LEU A 110 -0.86 9.62 6.76
CA LEU A 110 -1.50 8.56 7.52
C LEU A 110 -0.46 7.70 8.27
N ARG A 111 0.80 7.67 7.80
CA ARG A 111 1.89 6.82 8.33
C ARG A 111 3.15 7.61 8.67
N PRO A 112 3.09 8.55 9.62
CA PRO A 112 4.24 9.37 10.03
C PRO A 112 5.40 8.54 10.61
N GLN A 113 5.11 7.38 11.19
CA GLN A 113 6.09 6.50 11.81
C GLN A 113 6.96 5.76 10.77
N GLU A 114 6.39 5.47 9.60
CA GLU A 114 7.10 4.85 8.46
C GLU A 114 7.91 5.88 7.64
N SER A 115 7.74 7.18 7.91
CA SER A 115 8.51 8.27 7.29
C SER A 115 9.96 8.36 7.79
N GLY A 116 10.28 7.65 8.88
CA GLY A 116 11.60 7.61 9.48
C GLY A 116 12.56 6.71 8.71
N ILE A 117 13.37 7.33 7.84
CA ILE A 117 14.60 6.78 7.23
C ILE A 117 14.36 5.76 6.12
N VAL A 118 13.94 6.26 4.95
CA VAL A 118 14.19 5.55 3.67
C VAL A 118 15.46 6.13 3.04
N HIS A 119 16.55 5.38 3.05
CA HIS A 119 17.77 5.74 2.33
C HIS A 119 17.62 5.45 0.84
N PHE A 120 17.16 6.43 0.06
CA PHE A 120 17.08 6.28 -1.40
C PHE A 120 18.47 6.44 -2.03
N THR A 121 18.96 5.39 -2.69
CA THR A 121 20.12 5.52 -3.59
C THR A 121 19.66 5.92 -5.00
N TRP A 122 20.55 6.44 -5.84
CA TRP A 122 20.25 6.73 -7.26
C TRP A 122 19.71 5.52 -8.04
N ALA A 123 20.12 4.30 -7.66
CA ALA A 123 19.56 3.07 -8.22
C ALA A 123 18.09 2.84 -7.79
N HIS A 124 17.72 3.21 -6.56
CA HIS A 124 16.32 3.18 -6.12
C HIS A 124 15.48 4.20 -6.90
N PHE A 125 15.98 5.40 -7.19
CA PHE A 125 15.26 6.36 -8.03
C PHE A 125 15.09 5.88 -9.47
N GLY A 126 16.10 5.24 -10.06
CA GLY A 126 16.00 4.65 -11.40
C GLY A 126 15.01 3.49 -11.46
N TYR A 127 15.06 2.58 -10.48
CA TYR A 127 14.13 1.47 -10.35
C TYR A 127 12.71 1.98 -10.10
N MET A 128 12.49 2.87 -9.13
CA MET A 128 11.17 3.45 -8.84
C MET A 128 10.64 4.31 -9.99
N GLY A 129 11.49 5.01 -10.74
CA GLY A 129 11.08 5.75 -11.94
C GLY A 129 10.65 4.83 -13.09
N GLY A 130 11.41 3.77 -13.35
CA GLY A 130 11.03 2.74 -14.34
C GLY A 130 9.77 1.99 -13.94
N LEU A 131 9.64 1.67 -12.65
CA LEU A 131 8.43 1.11 -12.08
C LEU A 131 7.26 2.11 -12.20
N PHE A 132 7.44 3.39 -11.90
CA PHE A 132 6.39 4.39 -12.04
C PHE A 132 5.84 4.47 -13.48
N LEU A 133 6.73 4.43 -14.49
CA LEU A 133 6.29 4.43 -15.89
C LEU A 133 5.51 3.16 -16.26
N LEU A 134 5.93 1.99 -15.78
CA LEU A 134 5.30 0.70 -16.10
C LEU A 134 4.01 0.45 -15.29
N PHE A 135 4.03 0.73 -13.99
CA PHE A 135 2.97 0.45 -13.04
C PHE A 135 1.89 1.52 -12.97
N ASN A 136 2.20 2.78 -13.26
CA ASN A 136 1.25 3.88 -13.07
C ASN A 136 0.65 4.28 -14.42
N PHE A 137 1.49 4.63 -15.40
CA PHE A 137 0.98 5.23 -16.63
C PHE A 137 0.23 4.25 -17.52
N THR A 138 0.69 3.00 -17.61
CA THR A 138 0.07 2.02 -18.51
C THR A 138 -1.32 1.60 -18.04
N PRO A 139 -1.51 1.14 -16.78
CA PRO A 139 -2.84 0.79 -16.29
C PRO A 139 -3.79 2.00 -16.26
N ASP A 140 -3.32 3.16 -15.81
CA ASP A 140 -4.15 4.37 -15.74
C ASP A 140 -4.61 4.83 -17.12
N TYR A 141 -3.74 4.77 -18.13
CA TYR A 141 -4.09 5.11 -19.50
C TYR A 141 -5.12 4.13 -20.09
N LEU A 142 -4.95 2.83 -19.86
CA LEU A 142 -5.90 1.81 -20.31
C LEU A 142 -7.25 1.94 -19.60
N SER A 143 -7.25 2.20 -18.29
CA SER A 143 -8.46 2.49 -17.51
C SER A 143 -9.17 3.73 -18.06
N LEU A 144 -8.43 4.81 -18.32
CA LEU A 144 -8.99 6.04 -18.89
C LEU A 144 -9.63 5.82 -20.27
N MET A 145 -9.01 5.00 -21.13
CA MET A 145 -9.58 4.60 -22.42
C MET A 145 -10.84 3.75 -22.26
N GLU A 146 -10.80 2.78 -21.36
CA GLU A 146 -11.89 1.87 -21.04
C GLU A 146 -13.12 2.64 -20.54
N THR A 147 -12.93 3.50 -19.54
CA THR A 147 -13.95 4.41 -19.01
C THR A 147 -14.60 5.26 -20.11
N ARG A 148 -13.78 5.76 -21.05
CA ARG A 148 -14.30 6.55 -22.18
C ARG A 148 -15.19 5.74 -23.10
N LEU A 149 -14.85 4.48 -23.37
CA LEU A 149 -15.66 3.58 -24.19
C LEU A 149 -17.00 3.32 -23.50
N ILE A 150 -17.00 3.03 -22.20
CA ILE A 150 -18.23 2.84 -21.42
C ILE A 150 -19.12 4.08 -21.48
N LEU A 151 -18.56 5.27 -21.26
CA LEU A 151 -19.32 6.51 -21.31
C LEU A 151 -19.98 6.72 -22.68
N ARG A 152 -19.31 6.35 -23.78
CA ARG A 152 -19.91 6.38 -25.13
C ARG A 152 -21.05 5.37 -25.30
N PHE A 153 -20.97 4.19 -24.68
CA PHE A 153 -22.08 3.24 -24.66
C PHE A 153 -23.25 3.74 -23.80
N MET A 154 -22.97 4.31 -22.63
CA MET A 154 -23.97 4.93 -21.76
C MET A 154 -24.68 6.09 -22.48
N ALA A 155 -23.91 6.90 -23.22
CA ALA A 155 -24.39 7.99 -24.05
C ALA A 155 -25.37 7.57 -25.15
N ASN A 156 -25.48 6.27 -25.47
CA ASN A 156 -26.39 5.76 -26.50
C ASN A 156 -27.51 4.88 -25.91
N THR A 157 -27.62 4.79 -24.58
CA THR A 157 -28.62 3.95 -23.91
C THR A 157 -29.45 4.78 -22.91
N PRO A 158 -30.79 4.82 -22.99
CA PRO A 158 -31.62 5.63 -22.10
C PRO A 158 -32.01 4.93 -20.78
N SER A 159 -31.50 3.73 -20.50
CA SER A 159 -31.94 2.93 -19.34
C SER A 159 -31.02 3.13 -18.13
N THR A 160 -31.59 3.61 -17.01
CA THR A 160 -30.87 3.77 -15.73
C THR A 160 -30.28 2.46 -15.22
N MET A 161 -30.99 1.33 -15.36
CA MET A 161 -30.47 0.02 -14.93
C MET A 161 -29.25 -0.38 -15.75
N ARG A 162 -29.27 -0.12 -17.07
CA ARG A 162 -28.09 -0.36 -17.93
C ARG A 162 -26.93 0.55 -17.54
N HIS A 163 -27.19 1.82 -17.19
CA HIS A 163 -26.14 2.71 -16.68
C HIS A 163 -25.50 2.15 -15.40
N ILE A 164 -26.29 1.65 -14.45
CA ILE A 164 -25.75 1.04 -13.23
C ILE A 164 -24.89 -0.18 -13.56
N LEU A 165 -25.37 -1.07 -14.43
CA LEU A 165 -24.60 -2.26 -14.84
C LEU A 165 -23.31 -1.89 -15.57
N LEU A 166 -23.35 -0.86 -16.43
CA LEU A 166 -22.17 -0.36 -17.13
C LEU A 166 -21.15 0.28 -16.17
N LEU A 167 -21.59 1.02 -15.16
CA LEU A 167 -20.70 1.54 -14.12
C LEU A 167 -20.09 0.42 -13.27
N LEU A 168 -20.85 -0.62 -12.93
CA LEU A 168 -20.29 -1.79 -12.26
C LEU A 168 -19.27 -2.52 -13.13
N ALA A 169 -19.52 -2.61 -14.44
CA ALA A 169 -18.59 -3.16 -15.40
C ALA A 169 -17.30 -2.32 -15.53
N ASP A 170 -17.42 -0.99 -15.55
CA ASP A 170 -16.30 -0.03 -15.50
C ASP A 170 -15.40 -0.35 -14.30
N CYS A 171 -15.98 -0.35 -13.09
CA CYS A 171 -15.24 -0.66 -11.87
C CYS A 171 -14.57 -2.03 -11.92
N GLY A 172 -15.26 -3.07 -12.42
CA GLY A 172 -14.69 -4.41 -12.57
C GLY A 172 -13.55 -4.48 -13.59
N MET A 173 -13.65 -3.76 -14.70
CA MET A 173 -12.60 -3.70 -15.72
C MET A 173 -11.42 -2.86 -15.26
N THR A 174 -11.64 -1.69 -14.65
CA THR A 174 -10.60 -0.89 -14.01
C THR A 174 -9.83 -1.72 -12.99
N PHE A 175 -10.55 -2.48 -12.15
CA PHE A 175 -9.95 -3.40 -11.19
C PHE A 175 -9.07 -4.45 -11.88
N PHE A 176 -9.57 -5.08 -12.94
CA PHE A 176 -8.81 -6.06 -13.71
C PHE A 176 -7.56 -5.44 -14.36
N ILE A 177 -7.69 -4.26 -14.95
CA ILE A 177 -6.58 -3.52 -15.57
C ILE A 177 -5.50 -3.21 -14.53
N ALA A 178 -5.89 -2.64 -13.38
CA ALA A 178 -4.98 -2.28 -12.31
C ALA A 178 -4.26 -3.50 -11.72
N LEU A 179 -4.92 -4.65 -11.67
CA LEU A 179 -4.36 -5.89 -11.11
C LEU A 179 -3.42 -6.61 -12.09
N PHE A 180 -3.88 -6.83 -13.33
CA PHE A 180 -3.24 -7.78 -14.25
C PHE A 180 -2.27 -7.14 -15.23
N ILE A 181 -2.48 -5.89 -15.65
CA ILE A 181 -1.57 -5.23 -16.60
C ILE A 181 -0.16 -5.10 -16.02
N PRO A 182 0.03 -4.68 -14.76
CA PRO A 182 1.37 -4.62 -14.20
C PRO A 182 2.06 -5.99 -14.08
N VAL A 183 1.31 -7.03 -13.69
CA VAL A 183 1.81 -8.41 -13.59
C VAL A 183 2.27 -8.91 -14.96
N PHE A 184 1.47 -8.66 -16.00
CA PHE A 184 1.78 -9.07 -17.36
C PHE A 184 3.05 -8.39 -17.90
N LEU A 185 3.24 -7.10 -17.63
CA LEU A 185 4.41 -6.34 -18.10
C LEU A 185 5.75 -6.80 -17.51
N LEU A 186 5.74 -7.50 -16.37
CA LEU A 186 6.96 -7.96 -15.68
C LEU A 186 7.45 -9.36 -16.08
N GLY A 187 6.63 -10.13 -16.78
CA GLY A 187 6.95 -11.52 -17.13
C GLY A 187 6.99 -12.47 -15.92
N GLY A 188 7.02 -13.78 -16.21
CA GLY A 188 6.72 -14.85 -15.25
C GLY A 188 7.61 -14.99 -14.00
N TYR A 189 8.79 -14.36 -13.94
CA TYR A 189 9.67 -14.42 -12.75
C TYR A 189 9.50 -13.23 -11.79
N GLY A 190 9.04 -12.06 -12.26
CA GLY A 190 8.66 -10.92 -11.41
C GLY A 190 7.15 -10.88 -11.11
N GLY A 191 6.36 -11.58 -11.93
CA GLY A 191 4.90 -11.61 -11.85
C GLY A 191 4.35 -12.34 -10.63
N SER A 192 5.05 -13.29 -10.02
CA SER A 192 4.55 -14.05 -8.84
C SER A 192 4.52 -13.20 -7.57
N TYR A 193 5.58 -12.42 -7.29
CA TYR A 193 5.64 -11.50 -6.15
C TYR A 193 4.69 -10.30 -6.33
N VAL A 194 4.61 -9.75 -7.55
CA VAL A 194 3.69 -8.66 -7.86
C VAL A 194 2.24 -9.15 -7.92
N ALA A 195 1.96 -10.34 -8.42
CA ALA A 195 0.61 -10.93 -8.37
C ALA A 195 0.19 -11.24 -6.93
N TYR A 196 1.12 -11.64 -6.05
CA TYR A 196 0.86 -11.82 -4.62
C TYR A 196 0.55 -10.49 -3.90
N LEU A 197 1.37 -9.46 -4.13
CA LEU A 197 1.11 -8.09 -3.64
C LEU A 197 -0.22 -7.53 -4.18
N MET A 198 -0.49 -7.70 -5.47
CA MET A 198 -1.70 -7.23 -6.13
C MET A 198 -2.94 -8.04 -5.69
N ALA A 199 -2.84 -9.35 -5.48
CA ALA A 199 -3.96 -10.16 -4.99
C ALA A 199 -4.30 -9.90 -3.51
N SER A 200 -3.34 -9.48 -2.69
CA SER A 200 -3.56 -9.10 -1.28
C SER A 200 -4.09 -7.66 -1.11
N LEU A 201 -3.96 -6.81 -2.13
CA LEU A 201 -4.32 -5.38 -2.11
C LEU A 201 -5.82 -5.07 -1.95
N PRO A 202 -6.76 -5.69 -2.68
CA PRO A 202 -8.20 -5.45 -2.51
C PRO A 202 -8.73 -5.93 -1.15
N LEU A 203 -8.20 -7.06 -0.67
CA LEU A 203 -8.60 -7.65 0.60
C LEU A 203 -8.04 -6.88 1.79
N SER A 204 -6.85 -6.28 1.70
CA SER A 204 -6.31 -5.45 2.77
C SER A 204 -7.08 -4.15 2.95
N VAL A 205 -7.67 -3.55 1.90
CA VAL A 205 -8.52 -2.33 2.04
C VAL A 205 -9.85 -2.61 2.70
N ILE A 206 -10.52 -3.68 2.26
CA ILE A 206 -11.75 -4.14 2.90
C ILE A 206 -11.41 -4.56 4.33
N GLY A 207 -10.30 -5.28 4.54
CA GLY A 207 -9.78 -5.66 5.85
C GLY A 207 -9.42 -4.46 6.75
N ASN A 208 -8.87 -3.38 6.22
CA ASN A 208 -8.51 -2.14 6.94
C ASN A 208 -9.76 -1.29 7.28
N ALA A 209 -10.83 -1.37 6.49
CA ALA A 209 -12.14 -0.85 6.88
C ALA A 209 -12.73 -1.58 8.09
N PHE A 210 -12.26 -2.81 8.37
CA PHE A 210 -12.62 -3.68 9.49
C PHE A 210 -11.47 -3.96 10.48
N GLY A 211 -10.33 -3.25 10.42
CA GLY A 211 -9.26 -3.30 11.43
C GLY A 211 -8.08 -4.27 11.24
N ILE A 212 -7.64 -4.59 10.02
CA ILE A 212 -6.36 -5.30 9.77
C ILE A 212 -5.31 -4.30 9.26
N PRO A 213 -4.13 -4.13 9.91
CA PRO A 213 -3.11 -3.17 9.51
C PRO A 213 -2.31 -3.72 8.31
N ASP A 214 -2.10 -2.87 7.28
CA ASP A 214 -0.99 -2.89 6.30
C ASP A 214 -1.48 -2.59 4.88
N ILE A 215 -1.36 -1.32 4.48
CA ILE A 215 -1.53 -0.88 3.09
C ILE A 215 -0.12 -0.60 2.54
N PRO A 216 0.44 -1.48 1.69
CA PRO A 216 1.78 -1.31 1.14
C PRO A 216 1.88 -0.01 0.34
N LEU A 217 3.05 0.66 0.35
CA LEU A 217 3.26 1.88 -0.44
C LEU A 217 2.94 1.68 -1.93
N GLN A 218 3.20 0.49 -2.45
CA GLN A 218 2.95 0.09 -3.84
C GLN A 218 1.45 0.10 -4.20
N SER A 219 0.56 0.05 -3.21
CA SER A 219 -0.90 0.14 -3.37
C SER A 219 -1.36 1.42 -4.05
N ILE A 220 -0.58 2.49 -3.96
CA ILE A 220 -0.90 3.80 -4.54
C ILE A 220 -1.20 3.65 -6.03
N PHE A 221 -0.41 2.85 -6.75
CA PHE A 221 -0.56 2.63 -8.19
C PHE A 221 -1.83 1.86 -8.56
N PHE A 222 -2.37 1.06 -7.65
CA PHE A 222 -3.65 0.41 -7.87
C PHE A 222 -4.80 1.43 -7.80
N TYR A 223 -4.80 2.32 -6.80
CA TYR A 223 -5.88 3.31 -6.65
C TYR A 223 -5.84 4.43 -7.68
N THR A 224 -4.67 4.79 -8.20
CA THR A 224 -4.59 5.80 -9.27
C THR A 224 -5.31 5.37 -10.54
N SER A 225 -5.42 4.07 -10.81
CA SER A 225 -6.18 3.57 -11.97
C SER A 225 -7.68 3.85 -11.87
N PHE A 226 -8.22 4.09 -10.68
CA PHE A 226 -9.61 4.51 -10.46
C PHE A 226 -9.81 6.03 -10.55
N PHE A 227 -8.76 6.80 -10.77
CA PHE A 227 -8.84 8.27 -10.78
C PHE A 227 -9.81 8.81 -11.84
N THR A 228 -10.00 8.10 -12.95
CA THR A 228 -10.94 8.51 -14.02
C THR A 228 -12.37 8.10 -13.71
N SER A 229 -12.55 6.90 -13.17
CA SER A 229 -13.85 6.37 -12.78
C SER A 229 -14.44 7.16 -11.61
N ILE A 230 -13.61 7.60 -10.64
CA ILE A 230 -14.12 8.27 -9.43
C ILE A 230 -14.93 9.53 -9.74
N TRP A 231 -14.59 10.27 -10.80
CA TRP A 231 -15.36 11.44 -11.23
C TRP A 231 -16.74 11.08 -11.76
N ILE A 232 -16.86 9.95 -12.46
CA ILE A 232 -18.14 9.43 -12.94
C ILE A 232 -19.00 9.00 -11.76
N TRP A 233 -18.40 8.29 -10.80
CA TRP A 233 -19.09 7.88 -9.58
C TRP A 233 -19.54 9.08 -8.75
N LEU A 234 -18.67 10.07 -8.54
CA LEU A 234 -19.01 11.31 -7.85
C LEU A 234 -20.14 12.05 -8.56
N TYR A 235 -20.08 12.19 -9.89
CA TYR A 235 -21.13 12.84 -10.68
C TYR A 235 -22.46 12.08 -10.60
N SER A 236 -22.43 10.76 -10.82
CA SER A 236 -23.60 9.88 -10.81
C SER A 236 -24.26 9.85 -9.43
N PHE A 237 -23.46 9.67 -8.38
CA PHE A 237 -23.93 9.62 -7.00
C PHE A 237 -24.47 10.98 -6.54
N SER A 238 -23.80 12.08 -6.91
CA SER A 238 -24.32 13.43 -6.65
C SER A 238 -25.70 13.62 -7.28
N GLY A 239 -25.91 13.13 -8.51
CA GLY A 239 -27.23 13.10 -9.14
C GLY A 239 -28.31 12.35 -8.35
N ILE A 240 -27.96 11.18 -7.83
CA ILE A 240 -28.86 10.37 -6.99
C ILE A 240 -29.24 11.11 -5.70
N VAL A 241 -28.24 11.70 -5.02
CA VAL A 241 -28.45 12.48 -3.79
C VAL A 241 -29.40 13.66 -4.06
N VAL A 242 -29.21 14.37 -5.17
CA VAL A 242 -30.07 15.48 -5.56
C VAL A 242 -31.50 15.02 -5.82
N LYS A 243 -31.69 13.92 -6.56
CA LYS A 243 -33.03 13.36 -6.79
C LYS A 243 -33.74 12.94 -5.50
N PHE A 244 -32.98 12.44 -4.52
CA PHE A 244 -33.52 12.16 -3.20
C PHE A 244 -33.93 13.44 -2.47
N LEU A 245 -33.07 14.47 -2.46
CA LEU A 245 -33.37 15.78 -1.84
C LEU A 245 -34.56 16.47 -2.49
N ALA A 246 -34.73 16.35 -3.81
CA ALA A 246 -35.85 16.90 -4.56
C ALA A 246 -37.23 16.35 -4.10
N ARG A 247 -37.27 15.16 -3.47
CA ARG A 247 -38.50 14.63 -2.85
C ARG A 247 -38.95 15.47 -1.64
N ILE A 248 -38.04 16.23 -1.04
CA ILE A 248 -38.29 17.10 0.11
C ILE A 248 -38.41 18.55 -0.39
N LYS A 249 -39.52 18.86 -1.08
CA LYS A 249 -39.76 20.12 -1.82
C LYS A 249 -39.28 21.39 -1.09
N LYS A 250 -39.70 21.59 0.18
CA LYS A 250 -39.35 22.78 0.99
C LYS A 250 -37.85 22.89 1.33
N ALA A 251 -37.13 21.78 1.42
CA ALA A 251 -35.69 21.78 1.64
C ALA A 251 -34.96 22.04 0.31
N PHE A 252 -35.42 21.39 -0.76
CA PHE A 252 -34.86 21.55 -2.09
C PHE A 252 -34.99 22.98 -2.64
N ASP A 253 -36.14 23.63 -2.47
CA ASP A 253 -36.35 25.02 -2.91
C ASP A 253 -35.36 26.00 -2.25
N ARG A 254 -34.99 25.74 -0.98
CA ARG A 254 -33.98 26.54 -0.27
C ARG A 254 -32.57 26.27 -0.79
N ILE A 255 -32.22 25.00 -1.00
CA ILE A 255 -30.92 24.60 -1.56
C ILE A 255 -30.75 25.20 -2.96
N LYS A 256 -31.80 25.15 -3.79
CA LYS A 256 -31.84 25.73 -5.13
C LYS A 256 -31.44 27.19 -5.12
N LEU A 257 -31.98 27.97 -4.19
CA LEU A 257 -31.75 29.41 -4.09
C LEU A 257 -30.35 29.75 -3.53
N TRP A 258 -29.86 28.98 -2.56
CA TRP A 258 -28.52 29.17 -1.98
C TRP A 258 -27.40 28.85 -2.96
N PHE A 259 -27.56 27.80 -3.75
CA PHE A 259 -26.52 27.33 -4.67
C PHE A 259 -26.73 27.77 -6.12
N ASN A 260 -27.79 28.53 -6.40
CA ASN A 260 -28.12 29.03 -7.73
C ASN A 260 -28.08 27.92 -8.81
N ILE A 261 -28.78 26.81 -8.54
CA ILE A 261 -28.74 25.59 -9.37
C ILE A 261 -29.20 25.86 -10.82
N ASP A 262 -30.07 26.84 -11.02
CA ASP A 262 -30.55 27.25 -12.35
C ASP A 262 -29.39 27.71 -13.25
N GLU A 263 -28.48 28.53 -12.71
CA GLU A 263 -27.35 29.08 -13.47
C GLU A 263 -26.08 28.25 -13.31
N ARG A 264 -25.93 27.53 -12.19
CA ARG A 264 -24.69 26.83 -11.82
C ARG A 264 -24.86 25.37 -11.41
N PRO A 265 -25.46 24.53 -12.27
CA PRO A 265 -25.81 23.14 -11.90
C PRO A 265 -24.59 22.24 -11.70
N VAL A 266 -23.50 22.45 -12.44
CA VAL A 266 -22.28 21.63 -12.35
C VAL A 266 -21.47 22.01 -11.11
N THR A 267 -21.35 23.30 -10.80
CA THR A 267 -20.73 23.78 -9.57
C THR A 267 -21.46 23.23 -8.34
N PHE A 268 -22.79 23.13 -8.39
CA PHE A 268 -23.58 22.51 -7.33
C PHE A 268 -23.24 21.02 -7.13
N LEU A 269 -23.11 20.23 -8.20
CA LEU A 269 -22.62 18.85 -8.11
C LEU A 269 -21.22 18.78 -7.48
N GLY A 270 -20.35 19.74 -7.79
CA GLY A 270 -19.04 19.89 -7.16
C GLY A 270 -19.12 20.08 -5.64
N HIS A 271 -20.08 20.86 -5.14
CA HIS A 271 -20.30 21.02 -3.70
C HIS A 271 -20.73 19.73 -3.01
N ILE A 272 -21.55 18.89 -3.67
CA ILE A 272 -21.93 17.58 -3.14
C ILE A 272 -20.71 16.65 -3.08
N ALA A 273 -19.89 16.63 -4.14
CA ALA A 273 -18.65 15.87 -4.16
C ALA A 273 -17.67 16.33 -3.06
N ILE A 274 -17.57 17.63 -2.80
CA ILE A 274 -16.79 18.21 -1.68
C ILE A 274 -17.35 17.73 -0.34
N LEU A 275 -18.67 17.78 -0.13
CA LEU A 275 -19.30 17.33 1.11
C LEU A 275 -19.02 15.85 1.38
N LEU A 276 -19.11 15.00 0.35
CA LEU A 276 -18.78 13.58 0.44
C LEU A 276 -17.30 13.38 0.79
N THR A 277 -16.42 14.13 0.13
CA THR A 277 -14.97 14.10 0.40
C THR A 277 -14.67 14.49 1.85
N VAL A 278 -15.23 15.59 2.34
CA VAL A 278 -15.08 16.04 3.73
C VAL A 278 -15.65 15.01 4.70
N SER A 279 -16.77 14.37 4.37
CA SER A 279 -17.37 13.33 5.22
C SER A 279 -16.46 12.10 5.35
N VAL A 280 -15.84 11.67 4.24
CA VAL A 280 -14.84 10.60 4.24
C VAL A 280 -13.63 11.00 5.08
N PHE A 281 -13.09 12.20 4.88
CA PHE A 281 -11.96 12.70 5.67
C PHE A 281 -12.29 12.83 7.15
N ALA A 282 -13.48 13.34 7.50
CA ALA A 282 -13.93 13.42 8.88
C ALA A 282 -14.04 12.03 9.51
N PHE A 283 -14.60 11.05 8.79
CA PHE A 283 -14.65 9.66 9.25
C PHE A 283 -13.25 9.05 9.46
N LEU A 284 -12.31 9.31 8.55
CA LEU A 284 -10.93 8.84 8.67
C LEU A 284 -10.19 9.51 9.84
N LEU A 285 -10.42 10.80 10.08
CA LEU A 285 -9.75 11.58 11.13
C LEU A 285 -10.35 11.41 12.53
N VAL A 286 -11.60 10.91 12.64
CA VAL A 286 -12.24 10.58 13.92
C VAL A 286 -11.77 9.24 14.48
N ARG A 287 -10.95 8.48 13.73
CA ARG A 287 -10.40 7.22 14.23
C ARG A 287 -9.50 7.44 15.45
N PRO A 288 -9.52 6.52 16.43
CA PRO A 288 -8.71 6.61 17.65
C PRO A 288 -7.21 6.83 17.37
N GLU A 289 -6.71 6.29 16.26
CA GLU A 289 -5.34 6.44 15.76
C GLU A 289 -4.94 7.92 15.50
N PHE A 290 -5.90 8.80 15.20
CA PHE A 290 -5.68 10.22 14.91
C PHE A 290 -6.11 11.16 16.04
N THR A 291 -7.12 10.79 16.83
CA THR A 291 -7.66 11.65 17.91
C THR A 291 -6.86 11.58 19.19
N ASN A 292 -6.27 10.43 19.49
CA ASN A 292 -5.39 10.27 20.63
C ASN A 292 -3.96 10.23 20.09
N GLY A 293 -3.20 11.32 20.26
CA GLY A 293 -1.77 11.37 19.96
C GLY A 293 -0.90 10.43 20.81
N GLN A 294 -1.47 9.32 21.29
CA GLN A 294 -0.72 8.22 21.87
C GLN A 294 -0.40 7.26 20.74
N PRO A 295 0.87 7.10 20.35
CA PRO A 295 1.26 5.96 19.52
C PRO A 295 0.70 4.70 20.17
N ASP A 296 0.06 3.86 19.36
CA ASP A 296 -0.57 2.61 19.76
C ASP A 296 0.26 1.94 20.87
N PHE A 297 -0.37 1.53 21.97
CA PHE A 297 0.34 0.89 23.08
C PHE A 297 1.18 -0.29 22.56
N ALA A 298 0.66 -1.00 21.56
CA ALA A 298 1.39 -2.04 20.85
C ALA A 298 2.66 -1.50 20.17
N TYR A 299 2.59 -0.35 19.48
CA TYR A 299 3.72 0.27 18.80
C TYR A 299 4.81 0.77 19.77
N GLN A 300 4.43 1.37 20.90
CA GLN A 300 5.42 1.77 21.92
C GLN A 300 6.12 0.55 22.53
N GLU A 301 5.39 -0.52 22.79
CA GLU A 301 5.97 -1.75 23.32
C GLU A 301 6.86 -2.43 22.26
N VAL A 302 6.49 -2.40 20.98
CA VAL A 302 7.33 -2.87 19.86
C VAL A 302 8.67 -2.10 19.82
N ILE A 303 8.62 -0.76 19.85
CA ILE A 303 9.83 0.07 19.86
C ILE A 303 10.70 -0.29 21.08
N LYS A 304 10.09 -0.33 22.26
CA LYS A 304 10.80 -0.60 23.51
C LYS A 304 11.48 -1.97 23.48
N GLN A 305 10.79 -3.03 23.07
CA GLN A 305 11.38 -4.37 22.96
C GLN A 305 12.52 -4.42 21.94
N ARG A 306 12.33 -3.76 20.78
CA ARG A 306 13.37 -3.66 19.75
C ARG A 306 14.60 -2.91 20.25
N THR A 307 14.42 -1.80 20.98
CA THR A 307 15.53 -1.05 21.60
C THR A 307 16.27 -1.90 22.62
N LEU A 308 15.55 -2.55 23.53
CA LEU A 308 16.15 -3.44 24.54
C LEU A 308 16.94 -4.59 23.89
N PHE A 309 16.41 -5.16 22.80
CA PHE A 309 17.13 -6.18 22.05
C PHE A 309 18.42 -5.63 21.42
N TYR A 310 18.39 -4.46 20.80
CA TYR A 310 19.58 -3.83 20.22
C TYR A 310 20.64 -3.49 21.27
N GLU A 311 20.22 -3.10 22.48
CA GLU A 311 21.12 -2.93 23.62
C GLU A 311 21.79 -4.26 24.00
N ARG A 312 21.02 -5.34 24.13
CA ARG A 312 21.58 -6.68 24.41
C ARG A 312 22.58 -7.16 23.36
N ILE A 313 22.31 -6.93 22.07
CA ILE A 313 23.23 -7.28 20.97
C ILE A 313 24.56 -6.53 21.13
N ARG A 314 24.51 -5.24 21.45
CA ARG A 314 25.71 -4.42 21.68
C ARG A 314 26.47 -4.86 22.92
N GLU A 315 25.78 -5.11 24.04
CA GLU A 315 26.37 -5.59 25.29
C GLU A 315 27.08 -6.93 25.12
N LYS A 316 26.48 -7.86 24.36
CA LYS A 316 27.07 -9.17 24.06
C LYS A 316 28.16 -9.12 23.00
N GLY A 317 28.41 -7.96 22.37
CA GLY A 317 29.40 -7.80 21.30
C GLY A 317 29.04 -8.56 20.01
N ILE A 318 27.77 -8.98 19.85
CA ILE A 318 27.28 -9.69 18.67
C ILE A 318 27.31 -8.75 17.47
N TYR A 319 27.78 -9.23 16.34
CA TYR A 319 27.84 -8.45 15.11
C TYR A 319 26.44 -8.29 14.50
N ASP A 320 26.12 -7.07 14.11
CA ASP A 320 25.00 -6.76 13.21
C ASP A 320 25.43 -5.58 12.35
N ARG A 321 25.36 -5.71 11.03
CA ARG A 321 25.85 -4.72 10.07
C ARG A 321 25.24 -3.33 10.25
N LEU A 322 24.00 -3.25 10.72
CA LEU A 322 23.25 -2.00 10.85
C LEU A 322 23.29 -1.46 12.29
N ILE A 323 23.20 -2.36 13.28
CA ILE A 323 22.96 -2.01 14.68
C ILE A 323 24.26 -2.00 15.50
N ASN A 324 25.18 -2.91 15.20
CA ASN A 324 26.47 -3.08 15.88
C ASN A 324 27.59 -3.49 14.90
N PRO A 325 27.95 -2.63 13.93
CA PRO A 325 28.93 -2.97 12.88
C PRO A 325 30.35 -3.19 13.42
N SER A 326 30.64 -2.73 14.64
CA SER A 326 31.90 -2.96 15.35
C SER A 326 31.88 -4.22 16.23
N GLY A 327 30.74 -4.93 16.28
CA GLY A 327 30.61 -6.19 17.01
C GLY A 327 31.62 -7.20 16.49
N LYS A 328 32.29 -7.90 17.41
CA LYS A 328 33.33 -8.88 17.04
C LYS A 328 32.76 -10.27 16.79
N GLY A 329 31.45 -10.44 16.99
CA GLY A 329 30.82 -11.76 17.01
C GLY A 329 31.20 -12.52 18.28
N ILE A 330 30.68 -13.73 18.40
CA ILE A 330 31.04 -14.66 19.46
C ILE A 330 32.12 -15.60 18.94
N LYS A 331 33.14 -15.87 19.76
CA LYS A 331 34.15 -16.88 19.42
C LYS A 331 33.59 -18.26 19.74
N HIS A 332 33.16 -18.95 18.70
CA HIS A 332 32.59 -20.29 18.79
C HIS A 332 33.65 -21.39 18.79
N ASP A 333 33.28 -22.54 19.33
CA ASP A 333 34.07 -23.78 19.30
C ASP A 333 33.21 -24.89 18.71
N TYR A 334 33.09 -24.85 17.38
CA TYR A 334 32.24 -25.75 16.62
C TYR A 334 32.91 -27.09 16.39
N THR A 335 32.20 -28.17 16.71
CA THR A 335 32.53 -29.54 16.35
C THR A 335 31.39 -30.17 15.58
N LEU A 336 31.66 -30.58 14.34
CA LEU A 336 30.72 -31.37 13.55
C LEU A 336 30.71 -32.83 14.05
N GLN A 337 29.54 -33.40 14.32
CA GLN A 337 29.42 -34.78 14.75
C GLN A 337 29.72 -35.76 13.60
N GLU A 338 30.03 -37.03 13.94
CA GLU A 338 30.47 -38.05 12.97
C GLU A 338 29.48 -38.28 11.82
N ASP A 339 28.18 -38.10 12.07
CA ASP A 339 27.14 -38.25 11.04
C ASP A 339 26.99 -37.03 10.12
N GLY A 340 27.69 -35.93 10.41
CA GLY A 340 27.67 -34.69 9.64
C GLY A 340 26.38 -33.89 9.75
N THR A 341 25.43 -34.29 10.60
CA THR A 341 24.09 -33.69 10.67
C THR A 341 23.96 -32.65 11.78
N ILE A 342 24.80 -32.74 12.81
CA ILE A 342 24.75 -31.87 13.99
C ILE A 342 26.09 -31.14 14.19
N VAL A 343 26.00 -29.84 14.44
CA VAL A 343 27.11 -29.01 14.93
C VAL A 343 26.93 -28.78 16.42
N HIS A 344 27.91 -29.17 17.22
CA HIS A 344 28.00 -28.81 18.63
C HIS A 344 28.85 -27.55 18.77
N ASP A 345 28.33 -26.52 19.43
CA ASP A 345 29.10 -25.36 19.85
C ASP A 345 29.40 -25.42 21.34
N ALA A 346 30.65 -25.69 21.71
CA ALA A 346 31.06 -25.77 23.11
C ALA A 346 31.08 -24.41 23.81
N SER A 347 31.09 -23.29 23.07
CA SER A 347 31.05 -21.94 23.65
C SER A 347 29.68 -21.59 24.20
N THR A 348 28.60 -21.96 23.51
CA THR A 348 27.22 -21.74 23.96
C THR A 348 26.58 -22.97 24.59
N ASN A 349 27.22 -24.14 24.49
CA ASN A 349 26.68 -25.44 24.85
C ASN A 349 25.33 -25.70 24.16
N LEU A 350 25.29 -25.39 22.86
CA LEU A 350 24.12 -25.60 22.00
C LEU A 350 24.48 -26.56 20.87
N TYR A 351 23.50 -27.36 20.46
CA TYR A 351 23.59 -28.19 19.29
C TYR A 351 22.66 -27.65 18.21
N TRP A 352 23.17 -27.59 16.98
CA TRP A 352 22.50 -27.01 15.84
C TRP A 352 22.38 -28.05 14.74
N GLN A 353 21.29 -28.00 13.97
CA GLN A 353 21.29 -28.67 12.67
C GLN A 353 22.39 -28.07 11.79
N GLN A 354 23.25 -28.93 11.23
CA GLN A 354 24.31 -28.54 10.29
C GLN A 354 23.71 -27.97 9.00
N SER A 355 22.65 -28.59 8.50
CA SER A 355 21.79 -28.07 7.43
C SER A 355 20.35 -28.05 7.93
N GLY A 356 19.67 -26.94 7.69
CA GLY A 356 18.28 -26.75 8.08
C GLY A 356 17.28 -27.38 7.12
N SER A 357 16.06 -26.84 7.11
CA SER A 357 15.02 -27.24 6.16
C SER A 357 15.48 -27.09 4.71
N ASP A 358 15.08 -28.02 3.85
CA ASP A 358 15.44 -27.99 2.43
C ASP A 358 14.72 -26.92 1.60
N VAL A 359 13.57 -26.47 2.07
CA VAL A 359 12.71 -25.50 1.41
C VAL A 359 12.30 -24.46 2.43
N ALA A 360 12.27 -23.19 2.02
CA ALA A 360 11.72 -22.13 2.85
C ALA A 360 10.21 -22.35 3.05
N MET A 361 9.70 -22.07 4.25
CA MET A 361 8.31 -22.30 4.64
C MET A 361 7.73 -21.09 5.35
N ILE A 362 6.40 -21.00 5.35
CA ILE A 362 5.68 -20.03 6.18
C ILE A 362 5.89 -20.34 7.67
N TYR A 363 5.73 -19.34 8.51
CA TYR A 363 6.05 -19.50 9.93
C TYR A 363 5.18 -20.57 10.62
N GLU A 364 3.91 -20.71 10.24
CA GLU A 364 2.99 -21.68 10.80
C GLU A 364 3.40 -23.15 10.52
N ASP A 365 4.19 -23.39 9.48
CA ASP A 365 4.68 -24.73 9.16
C ASP A 365 5.99 -25.08 9.90
N THR A 366 6.61 -24.13 10.58
CA THR A 366 7.86 -24.36 11.33
C THR A 366 7.66 -25.33 12.50
N GLU A 367 6.52 -25.25 13.19
CA GLU A 367 6.18 -26.17 14.27
C GLU A 367 6.09 -27.61 13.76
N LYS A 368 5.46 -27.83 12.60
CA LYS A 368 5.40 -29.16 11.96
C LYS A 368 6.78 -29.70 11.60
N TYR A 369 7.67 -28.83 11.14
CA TYR A 369 9.06 -29.20 10.84
C TYR A 369 9.78 -29.64 12.12
N ILE A 370 9.67 -28.87 13.21
CA ILE A 370 10.26 -29.20 14.51
C ILE A 370 9.67 -30.51 15.07
N ASP A 371 8.36 -30.68 15.03
CA ASP A 371 7.67 -31.89 15.48
C ASP A 371 8.16 -33.12 14.72
N LYS A 372 8.32 -32.98 13.39
CA LYS A 372 8.87 -34.05 12.56
C LYS A 372 10.29 -34.44 13.01
N LEU A 373 11.17 -33.47 13.24
CA LEU A 373 12.53 -33.75 13.75
C LEU A 373 12.49 -34.52 15.07
N ASN A 374 11.58 -34.13 15.96
CA ASN A 374 11.46 -34.73 17.29
C ASN A 374 10.88 -36.13 17.26
N VAL A 375 9.88 -36.39 16.40
CA VAL A 375 9.28 -37.71 16.20
C VAL A 375 10.28 -38.66 15.53
N GLU A 376 11.03 -38.19 14.54
CA GLU A 376 12.03 -38.97 13.82
C GLU A 376 13.33 -39.17 14.61
N LYS A 377 13.46 -38.50 15.77
CA LYS A 377 14.67 -38.46 16.59
C LYS A 377 15.89 -38.03 15.78
N TYR A 378 15.78 -36.92 15.07
CA TYR A 378 16.84 -36.39 14.22
C TYR A 378 18.16 -36.27 14.99
N GLY A 379 19.21 -36.90 14.46
CA GLY A 379 20.53 -37.03 15.09
C GLY A 379 20.48 -37.61 16.51
N SER A 380 19.55 -38.55 16.76
CA SER A 380 19.30 -39.22 18.04
C SER A 380 18.65 -38.36 19.15
N TYR A 381 18.14 -37.17 18.82
CA TYR A 381 17.52 -36.24 19.78
C TYR A 381 16.06 -35.92 19.44
N SER A 382 15.27 -35.57 20.46
CA SER A 382 13.83 -35.32 20.33
C SER A 382 13.34 -34.04 21.03
N ASP A 383 14.25 -33.11 21.27
CA ASP A 383 14.07 -31.83 21.98
C ASP A 383 14.56 -30.65 21.12
N TRP A 384 14.47 -30.79 19.80
CA TRP A 384 14.70 -29.71 18.83
C TRP A 384 13.63 -28.63 18.97
N ARG A 385 14.05 -27.38 18.76
CA ARG A 385 13.18 -26.20 18.72
C ARG A 385 13.70 -25.16 17.74
N LEU A 386 12.89 -24.14 17.47
CA LEU A 386 13.37 -22.92 16.84
C LEU A 386 14.37 -22.19 17.76
N PRO A 387 15.39 -21.52 17.18
CA PRO A 387 16.30 -20.69 17.95
C PRO A 387 15.61 -19.42 18.41
N THR A 388 16.03 -18.89 19.55
CA THR A 388 15.69 -17.50 19.89
C THR A 388 16.44 -16.55 18.96
N LEU A 389 16.02 -15.29 18.92
CA LEU A 389 16.66 -14.26 18.12
C LEU A 389 18.11 -14.05 18.58
N GLU A 390 18.38 -14.05 19.88
CA GLU A 390 19.74 -13.95 20.40
C GLU A 390 20.61 -15.17 20.01
N GLU A 391 20.06 -16.38 20.02
CA GLU A 391 20.77 -17.59 19.60
C GLU A 391 21.06 -17.55 18.10
N ALA A 392 20.07 -17.22 17.27
CA ALA A 392 20.27 -17.12 15.83
C ALA A 392 21.27 -16.02 15.45
N MET A 393 21.21 -14.86 16.13
CA MET A 393 22.18 -13.78 15.94
C MET A 393 23.57 -14.13 16.46
N SER A 394 23.69 -15.06 17.42
CA SER A 394 24.99 -15.51 17.91
C SER A 394 25.82 -16.18 16.82
N LEU A 395 25.18 -16.80 15.82
CA LEU A 395 25.83 -17.42 14.66
C LEU A 395 26.40 -16.40 13.66
N MET A 396 26.06 -15.11 13.80
CA MET A 396 26.46 -14.06 12.88
C MET A 396 27.96 -13.75 12.99
N GLU A 397 28.65 -13.82 11.85
CA GLU A 397 30.06 -13.50 11.74
C GLU A 397 30.28 -12.05 11.27
N PRO A 398 31.36 -11.36 11.70
CA PRO A 398 31.65 -10.00 11.24
C PRO A 398 32.06 -9.90 9.77
N GLU A 399 32.51 -11.02 9.20
CA GLU A 399 32.96 -11.15 7.82
C GLU A 399 32.20 -12.29 7.14
N GLN A 400 32.04 -12.20 5.81
CA GLN A 400 31.46 -13.28 5.03
C GLN A 400 32.45 -14.45 4.98
N LYS A 401 32.21 -15.48 5.79
CA LYS A 401 33.10 -16.64 5.91
C LYS A 401 32.67 -17.82 5.05
N ASN A 402 31.37 -17.96 4.78
CA ASN A 402 30.81 -19.06 3.99
C ASN A 402 30.24 -18.54 2.66
N GLY A 403 31.12 -18.32 1.69
CA GLY A 403 30.74 -17.68 0.43
C GLY A 403 30.37 -16.21 0.64
N ASP A 404 29.14 -15.83 0.30
CA ASP A 404 28.58 -14.49 0.52
C ASP A 404 27.77 -14.39 1.83
N LEU A 405 27.88 -15.38 2.72
CA LEU A 405 27.17 -15.44 4.00
C LEU A 405 28.07 -15.09 5.20
N TYR A 406 27.52 -14.27 6.09
CA TYR A 406 28.05 -13.93 7.41
C TYR A 406 27.79 -15.04 8.45
N ILE A 407 28.19 -16.28 8.13
CA ILE A 407 28.08 -17.45 9.02
C ILE A 407 29.30 -18.35 8.85
N ASP A 408 29.62 -19.14 9.87
CA ASP A 408 30.74 -20.08 9.83
C ASP A 408 30.56 -21.18 8.75
N PRO A 409 31.63 -21.58 8.02
CA PRO A 409 31.58 -22.63 7.00
C PRO A 409 31.18 -24.02 7.48
N VAL A 410 31.18 -24.28 8.80
CA VAL A 410 30.66 -25.54 9.35
C VAL A 410 29.19 -25.76 9.02
N PHE A 411 28.42 -24.68 8.83
CA PHE A 411 27.01 -24.72 8.47
C PHE A 411 26.81 -24.77 6.95
N ASP A 412 25.77 -25.47 6.51
CA ASP A 412 25.35 -25.45 5.10
C ASP A 412 24.92 -24.03 4.69
N ALA A 413 25.42 -23.57 3.54
CA ALA A 413 25.14 -22.27 2.95
C ALA A 413 23.71 -22.16 2.37
N LYS A 414 22.98 -23.26 2.28
CA LYS A 414 21.61 -23.28 1.74
C LYS A 414 20.65 -22.35 2.48
N GLN A 415 20.74 -22.29 3.82
CA GLN A 415 19.87 -21.45 4.63
C GLN A 415 20.50 -20.08 4.87
N GLY A 416 20.44 -19.21 3.85
CA GLY A 416 20.96 -17.84 3.95
C GLY A 416 20.13 -16.88 4.84
N TRP A 417 18.96 -17.31 5.30
CA TRP A 417 18.20 -16.68 6.37
C TRP A 417 17.36 -17.71 7.12
N ILE A 418 17.14 -17.52 8.42
CA ILE A 418 16.40 -18.47 9.27
C ILE A 418 15.37 -17.79 10.15
N TRP A 419 14.23 -18.44 10.34
CA TRP A 419 13.21 -18.05 11.33
C TRP A 419 13.72 -18.17 12.77
N THR A 420 13.17 -17.35 13.65
CA THR A 420 13.37 -17.46 15.10
C THR A 420 12.06 -17.69 15.84
N ALA A 421 12.14 -18.10 17.11
CA ALA A 421 10.98 -18.28 17.97
C ALA A 421 10.35 -16.94 18.43
N ASP A 422 11.07 -15.83 18.30
CA ASP A 422 10.68 -14.55 18.87
C ASP A 422 9.72 -13.78 17.97
N LYS A 423 8.64 -13.28 18.59
CA LYS A 423 7.66 -12.40 17.96
C LYS A 423 7.67 -11.03 18.62
N ASN A 424 7.47 -9.99 17.83
CA ASN A 424 7.20 -8.67 18.38
C ASN A 424 5.74 -8.57 18.87
N PRO A 425 5.36 -7.53 19.64
CA PRO A 425 3.98 -7.35 20.12
C PRO A 425 2.92 -7.16 19.03
N ALA A 426 3.34 -6.83 17.80
CA ALA A 426 2.45 -6.76 16.63
C ALA A 426 2.20 -8.16 16.01
N GLY A 427 2.92 -9.18 16.45
CA GLY A 427 2.82 -10.55 15.95
C GLY A 427 3.83 -10.90 14.86
N ASP A 428 4.65 -9.95 14.42
CA ASP A 428 5.71 -10.20 13.43
C ASP A 428 6.80 -11.08 14.03
N VAL A 429 7.29 -12.01 13.22
CA VAL A 429 8.32 -12.96 13.61
C VAL A 429 9.67 -12.43 13.19
N TRP A 430 10.67 -12.55 14.07
CA TRP A 430 12.03 -12.22 13.72
C TRP A 430 12.70 -13.31 12.87
N PHE A 431 13.61 -12.88 12.01
CA PHE A 431 14.51 -13.76 11.29
C PHE A 431 15.90 -13.14 11.22
N VAL A 432 16.89 -14.01 11.06
CA VAL A 432 18.30 -13.62 10.90
C VAL A 432 18.71 -13.85 9.46
N ASN A 433 19.28 -12.82 8.82
CA ASN A 433 19.70 -12.87 7.42
C ASN A 433 21.23 -12.85 7.31
N PHE A 434 21.80 -13.98 6.93
CA PHE A 434 23.24 -14.15 6.77
C PHE A 434 23.77 -13.55 5.47
N TYR A 435 22.95 -13.23 4.47
CA TYR A 435 23.41 -12.46 3.30
C TYR A 435 23.67 -10.99 3.65
N PHE A 436 22.81 -10.40 4.47
CA PHE A 436 22.90 -8.98 4.82
C PHE A 436 23.69 -8.72 6.10
N GLY A 437 23.89 -9.73 6.93
CA GLY A 437 24.61 -9.59 8.18
C GLY A 437 23.76 -8.93 9.27
N SER A 438 22.44 -9.13 9.25
CA SER A 438 21.50 -8.44 10.14
C SER A 438 20.19 -9.21 10.35
N CYS A 439 19.42 -8.84 11.38
CA CYS A 439 18.07 -9.36 11.62
C CYS A 439 16.96 -8.38 11.19
N TYR A 440 15.80 -8.93 10.84
CA TYR A 440 14.59 -8.13 10.56
C TYR A 440 13.34 -8.84 11.09
N GLY A 441 12.21 -8.11 11.18
CA GLY A 441 10.90 -8.70 11.47
C GLY A 441 10.10 -8.83 10.17
N PHE A 442 9.46 -9.98 9.97
CA PHE A 442 8.53 -10.26 8.87
C PHE A 442 7.12 -10.55 9.38
N ASN A 443 6.14 -10.35 8.51
CA ASN A 443 4.79 -10.85 8.73
C ASN A 443 4.81 -12.40 8.66
N VAL A 444 3.92 -13.06 9.39
CA VAL A 444 3.82 -14.53 9.45
C VAL A 444 3.58 -15.20 8.09
N PHE A 445 3.14 -14.44 7.08
CA PHE A 445 2.87 -14.93 5.72
C PHE A 445 4.09 -14.94 4.76
N ASP A 446 5.29 -14.60 5.23
CA ASP A 446 6.53 -14.71 4.44
C ASP A 446 7.18 -16.10 4.53
N TYR A 447 8.19 -16.38 3.70
CA TYR A 447 8.89 -17.67 3.68
C TYR A 447 10.31 -17.56 4.25
N GLY A 448 10.65 -18.47 5.16
CA GLY A 448 11.97 -18.57 5.78
C GLY A 448 12.40 -20.01 5.99
N TYR A 449 13.72 -20.24 6.02
CA TYR A 449 14.22 -21.57 6.37
C TYR A 449 14.18 -21.78 7.88
N VAL A 450 14.20 -23.04 8.29
CA VAL A 450 14.35 -23.43 9.69
C VAL A 450 15.72 -24.04 9.89
N ARG A 451 16.45 -23.60 10.92
CA ARG A 451 17.63 -24.30 11.44
C ARG A 451 17.37 -24.55 12.93
N ALA A 452 17.07 -25.80 13.28
CA ALA A 452 16.72 -26.12 14.65
C ALA A 452 17.94 -26.10 15.57
N VAL A 453 17.69 -25.78 16.83
CA VAL A 453 18.67 -25.77 17.92
C VAL A 453 18.14 -26.59 19.10
N ARG A 454 19.05 -27.13 19.90
CA ARG A 454 18.73 -27.77 21.18
C ARG A 454 19.84 -27.53 22.23
N PRO A 455 19.51 -27.61 23.53
CA PRO A 455 20.49 -27.53 24.63
C PRO A 455 21.40 -28.75 24.78
#